data_AF-A0A0Q3PMY3-F1
#
_entry.id   AF-A0A0Q3PMY3-F1
#
_cell.length_a   1.000
_cell.length_b   1.000
_cell.length_c   1.000
_cell.angle_alpha   90.00
_cell.angle_beta   90.00
_cell.angle_gamma   90.00
#
_symmetry.space_group_name_H-M   'P 1'
#
loop_
_entity.id
_entity.type
_entity.pdbx_description
1 polymer ?
#
loop_
_entity_poly.entity_id
_entity_poly.type
_entity_poly.pdbx_seq_one_letter_code
_entity_poly.pdbx_strand_id
1 'polypeptide(L)'
;MQTQVMAPAVEGTLNVLRVCSSMKVQKVVVVSSTAAVHFNPNWPQGRPKDESCWSDWKICMENELWYSVSKTVAEETALEYAEKNGLHVVTVCPCIVFGPQLQPIVNASSELLIYVIKDCHRVQIALGGRPVG
;
A
#
# COMPACT_ATOMS: atom_id res chain seq x y z
N MET A 1 17.05 5.91 1.41
CA MET A 1 15.76 5.18 1.29
C MET A 1 14.71 5.97 0.51
N GLN A 2 14.45 7.25 0.84
CA GLN A 2 13.46 8.10 0.15
C GLN A 2 13.48 8.00 -1.40
N THR A 3 14.62 8.28 -2.04
CA THR A 3 14.74 8.21 -3.51
C THR A 3 14.58 6.79 -4.07
N GLN A 4 15.02 5.76 -3.34
CA GLN A 4 14.97 4.36 -3.78
C GLN A 4 13.56 3.78 -3.81
N VAL A 5 12.62 4.34 -3.05
CA VAL A 5 11.23 3.84 -3.01
C VAL A 5 10.30 4.75 -3.81
N MET A 6 10.46 6.07 -3.70
CA MET A 6 9.55 7.01 -4.36
C MET A 6 9.74 7.08 -5.87
N ALA A 7 10.97 7.29 -6.34
CA ALA A 7 11.25 7.46 -7.76
C ALA A 7 10.76 6.26 -8.59
N PRO A 8 11.09 4.99 -8.25
CA PRO A 8 10.60 3.87 -9.04
C PRO A 8 9.07 3.69 -8.95
N ALA A 9 8.44 4.01 -7.81
CA ALA A 9 6.99 3.90 -7.68
C ALA A 9 6.26 4.92 -8.58
N VAL A 10 6.65 6.20 -8.52
CA VAL A 10 5.99 7.28 -9.26
C VAL A 10 6.35 7.24 -10.74
N GLU A 11 7.64 7.16 -11.08
CA GLU A 11 8.11 7.14 -12.47
C GLU A 11 7.69 5.84 -13.17
N GLY A 12 7.75 4.70 -12.47
CA GLY A 12 7.28 3.43 -13.00
C GLY A 12 5.79 3.48 -13.35
N THR A 13 4.97 4.03 -12.46
CA THR A 13 3.53 4.22 -12.69
C THR A 13 3.28 5.10 -13.91
N LEU A 14 3.93 6.27 -14.00
CA LEU A 14 3.79 7.17 -15.14
C LEU A 14 4.23 6.53 -16.46
N ASN A 15 5.31 5.77 -16.45
CA ASN A 15 5.81 5.10 -17.66
C ASN A 15 4.79 4.09 -18.19
N VAL A 16 4.19 3.28 -17.31
CA VAL A 16 3.14 2.34 -17.71
C VAL A 16 1.91 3.09 -18.25
N LEU A 17 1.45 4.14 -17.56
CA LEU A 17 0.28 4.91 -17.98
C LEU A 17 0.47 5.57 -19.35
N ARG A 18 1.67 6.14 -19.61
CA ARG A 18 2.01 6.73 -20.91
C ARG A 18 1.93 5.70 -22.04
N VAL A 19 2.44 4.49 -21.82
CA VAL A 19 2.35 3.39 -22.79
C VAL A 19 0.91 2.92 -22.97
N CYS A 20 0.14 2.80 -21.88
CA CYS A 20 -1.28 2.44 -21.96
C CYS A 20 -2.08 3.45 -22.78
N SER A 21 -1.83 4.75 -22.61
CA SER A 21 -2.45 5.81 -23.42
C SER A 21 -2.07 5.69 -24.90
N SER A 22 -0.79 5.53 -25.22
CA SER A 22 -0.34 5.42 -26.62
C SER A 22 -0.92 4.19 -27.33
N MET A 23 -1.11 3.10 -26.58
CA MET A 23 -1.71 1.86 -27.04
C MET A 23 -3.24 1.86 -27.00
N LYS A 24 -3.88 2.95 -26.54
CA LYS A 24 -5.34 3.07 -26.39
C LYS A 24 -5.94 1.94 -25.54
N VAL A 25 -5.27 1.58 -24.45
CA VAL A 25 -5.78 0.61 -23.48
C VAL A 25 -7.11 1.10 -22.92
N GLN A 26 -8.10 0.21 -22.88
CA GLN A 26 -9.47 0.57 -22.46
C GLN A 26 -9.56 0.94 -20.98
N LYS A 27 -8.82 0.24 -20.12
CA LYS A 27 -8.84 0.45 -18.67
C LYS A 27 -7.54 0.00 -18.03
N VAL A 28 -7.02 0.80 -17.10
CA VAL A 28 -5.87 0.44 -16.26
C VAL A 28 -6.34 0.30 -14.82
N VAL A 29 -5.96 -0.81 -14.17
CA VAL A 29 -6.18 -1.03 -12.74
C VAL A 29 -4.84 -0.88 -12.04
N VAL A 30 -4.71 0.16 -11.23
CA VAL A 30 -3.50 0.44 -10.45
C VAL A 30 -3.65 -0.17 -9.06
N VAL A 31 -2.70 -1.05 -8.70
CA VAL A 31 -2.64 -1.62 -7.36
C VAL A 31 -1.95 -0.63 -6.41
N SER A 32 -2.78 0.16 -5.74
CA SER A 32 -2.35 1.03 -4.65
C SER A 32 -2.25 0.23 -3.34
N SER A 33 -2.66 0.82 -2.21
CA SER A 33 -2.54 0.26 -0.87
C SER A 33 -3.37 1.10 0.10
N THR A 34 -3.88 0.52 1.18
CA THR A 34 -4.43 1.32 2.29
C THR A 34 -3.41 2.22 2.97
N ALA A 35 -2.12 2.09 2.66
CA ALA A 35 -1.08 3.05 3.03
C ALA A 35 -1.28 4.44 2.39
N ALA A 36 -1.99 4.52 1.25
CA ALA A 36 -2.42 5.78 0.65
C ALA A 36 -3.67 6.37 1.33
N VAL A 37 -4.29 5.65 2.28
CA VAL A 37 -5.57 6.02 2.91
C VAL A 37 -5.44 6.29 4.42
N HIS A 38 -4.56 5.57 5.13
CA HIS A 38 -4.57 5.53 6.61
C HIS A 38 -4.12 6.82 7.31
N PHE A 39 -3.12 7.53 6.78
CA PHE A 39 -2.37 8.54 7.53
C PHE A 39 -2.95 9.93 7.36
N ASN A 40 -4.17 10.14 7.86
CA ASN A 40 -4.87 11.42 7.78
C ASN A 40 -5.22 11.93 9.19
N PRO A 41 -4.49 12.93 9.73
CA PRO A 41 -4.76 13.47 11.07
C PRO A 41 -6.07 14.26 11.14
N ASN A 42 -6.58 14.73 9.99
CA ASN A 42 -7.79 15.55 9.91
C ASN A 42 -9.06 14.68 9.71
N TRP A 43 -8.90 13.35 9.63
CA TRP A 43 -10.05 12.46 9.48
C TRP A 43 -10.90 12.44 10.77
N PRO A 44 -12.23 12.59 10.68
CA PRO A 44 -13.09 12.63 11.86
C PRO A 44 -12.96 11.38 12.73
N GLN A 45 -12.80 11.57 14.04
CA GLN A 45 -12.75 10.48 15.00
C GLN A 45 -14.07 9.69 14.99
N GLY A 46 -13.97 8.36 15.02
CA GLY A 46 -15.13 7.46 15.03
C GLY A 46 -15.79 7.27 13.65
N ARG A 47 -15.36 7.99 12.60
CA ARG A 47 -15.82 7.75 11.23
C ARG A 47 -14.98 6.62 10.60
N PRO A 48 -15.61 5.53 10.12
CA PRO A 48 -14.92 4.52 9.32
C PRO A 48 -14.23 5.16 8.12
N LYS A 49 -13.01 4.72 7.79
CA LYS A 49 -12.31 5.18 6.60
C LYS A 49 -12.98 4.58 5.35
N ASP A 50 -13.21 5.42 4.37
CA ASP A 50 -13.74 5.09 3.05
C ASP A 50 -12.79 5.65 1.97
N GLU A 51 -13.16 5.49 0.69
CA GLU A 51 -12.36 5.93 -0.47
C GLU A 51 -12.21 7.45 -0.57
N SER A 52 -12.91 8.24 0.25
CA SER A 52 -12.71 9.69 0.33
C SER A 52 -11.55 10.09 1.27
N CYS A 53 -10.99 9.14 2.01
CA CYS A 53 -9.86 9.37 2.90
C CYS A 53 -8.52 9.22 2.17
N TRP A 54 -7.69 10.26 2.24
CA TRP A 54 -6.33 10.27 1.69
C TRP A 54 -5.31 10.46 2.80
N SER A 55 -4.19 9.74 2.71
CA SER A 55 -3.04 9.94 3.59
C SER A 55 -2.36 11.26 3.26
N ASP A 56 -1.99 12.01 4.29
CA ASP A 56 -1.11 13.16 4.15
C ASP A 56 0.32 12.67 3.94
N TRP A 57 0.79 12.74 2.69
CA TRP A 57 2.13 12.26 2.33
C TRP A 57 3.24 13.07 3.01
N LYS A 58 3.00 14.35 3.37
CA LYS A 58 4.00 15.18 4.05
C LYS A 58 4.21 14.68 5.47
N ILE A 59 3.12 14.36 6.17
CA ILE A 59 3.18 13.76 7.50
C ILE A 59 3.83 12.37 7.43
N CYS A 60 3.49 11.57 6.41
CA CYS A 60 4.17 10.29 6.19
C CYS A 60 5.68 10.49 5.99
N MET A 61 6.09 11.53 5.27
CA MET A 61 7.49 11.85 5.03
C MET A 61 8.21 12.29 6.32
N GLU A 62 7.60 13.15 7.13
CA GLU A 62 8.13 13.58 8.43
C GLU A 62 8.34 12.42 9.40
N ASN A 63 7.49 11.39 9.31
CA ASN A 63 7.58 10.17 10.13
C ASN A 63 8.37 9.04 9.45
N GLU A 64 9.09 9.33 8.37
CA GLU A 64 9.91 8.36 7.61
C GLU A 64 9.12 7.13 7.10
N LEU A 65 7.81 7.27 6.89
CA LEU A 65 6.91 6.24 6.37
C LEU A 65 7.02 6.15 4.84
N TRP A 66 8.22 5.88 4.33
CA TRP A 66 8.57 5.98 2.91
C TRP A 66 7.67 5.18 1.97
N TYR A 67 7.21 3.99 2.41
CA TYR A 67 6.25 3.19 1.64
C TYR A 67 4.90 3.90 1.48
N SER A 68 4.38 4.47 2.57
CA SER A 68 3.13 5.25 2.54
C SER A 68 3.27 6.46 1.63
N VAL A 69 4.37 7.22 1.75
CA VAL A 69 4.65 8.35 0.84
C VAL A 69 4.64 7.88 -0.62
N SER A 70 5.36 6.80 -0.93
CA SER A 70 5.46 6.28 -2.30
C SER A 70 4.10 5.84 -2.87
N LYS A 71 3.26 5.20 -2.05
CA LYS A 71 1.93 4.72 -2.47
C LYS A 71 0.95 5.88 -2.65
N THR A 72 0.93 6.84 -1.72
CA THR A 72 0.09 8.04 -1.85
C THR A 72 0.43 8.83 -3.12
N VAL A 73 1.70 9.19 -3.29
CA VAL A 73 2.12 10.04 -4.43
C VAL A 73 1.94 9.31 -5.76
N ALA A 74 2.22 8.00 -5.83
CA ALA A 74 2.01 7.23 -7.06
C ALA A 74 0.51 7.11 -7.42
N GLU A 75 -0.37 6.97 -6.43
CA GLU A 75 -1.82 6.91 -6.66
C GLU A 75 -2.37 8.27 -7.12
N GLU A 76 -2.03 9.36 -6.42
CA GLU A 76 -2.39 10.72 -6.83
C GLU A 76 -1.92 11.00 -8.27
N THR A 77 -0.66 10.66 -8.57
CA THR A 77 -0.08 10.82 -9.91
C THR A 77 -0.84 10.02 -10.97
N ALA A 78 -1.28 8.80 -10.64
CA ALA A 78 -2.02 7.96 -11.57
C ALA A 78 -3.40 8.54 -11.89
N LEU A 79 -4.12 9.01 -10.87
CA LEU A 79 -5.44 9.62 -11.02
C LEU A 79 -5.36 10.97 -11.75
N GLU A 80 -4.39 11.82 -11.41
CA GLU A 80 -4.16 13.08 -12.13
C GLU A 80 -3.83 12.84 -13.61
N TYR A 81 -2.98 11.84 -13.90
CA TYR A 81 -2.65 11.50 -15.28
C TYR A 81 -3.91 11.04 -16.03
N ALA A 82 -4.75 10.22 -15.39
CA ALA A 82 -6.00 9.72 -15.96
C ALA A 82 -6.93 10.87 -16.38
N GLU A 83 -7.17 11.83 -15.46
CA GLU A 83 -7.99 13.00 -15.70
C GLU A 83 -7.45 13.88 -16.83
N LYS A 84 -6.14 14.14 -16.83
CA LYS A 84 -5.49 15.00 -17.83
C LYS A 84 -5.45 14.40 -19.23
N ASN A 85 -5.38 13.07 -19.35
CA ASN A 85 -5.15 12.39 -20.64
C ASN A 85 -6.37 11.58 -21.13
N GLY A 86 -7.48 11.57 -20.39
CA GLY A 86 -8.68 10.81 -20.75
C GLY A 86 -8.49 9.28 -20.72
N LEU A 87 -7.50 8.79 -19.96
CA LEU A 87 -7.28 7.36 -19.76
C LEU A 87 -8.17 6.88 -18.61
N HIS A 88 -8.93 5.80 -18.82
CA HIS A 88 -9.74 5.22 -17.76
C HIS A 88 -8.86 4.44 -16.77
N VAL A 89 -8.56 5.06 -15.63
CA VAL A 89 -7.79 4.46 -14.55
C VAL A 89 -8.70 4.24 -13.34
N VAL A 90 -8.53 3.10 -12.68
CA VAL A 90 -9.11 2.85 -11.35
C VAL A 90 -8.01 2.34 -10.43
N THR A 91 -8.14 2.64 -9.13
CA THR A 91 -7.20 2.19 -8.12
C THR A 91 -7.85 1.15 -7.22
N VAL A 92 -7.05 0.22 -6.72
CA VAL A 92 -7.46 -0.72 -5.67
C VAL A 92 -6.52 -0.59 -4.48
N CYS A 93 -7.07 -0.49 -3.28
CA CYS A 93 -6.32 -0.25 -2.04
C CYS A 93 -6.40 -1.47 -1.12
N PRO A 94 -5.60 -2.52 -1.37
CA PRO A 94 -5.55 -3.67 -0.46
C PRO A 94 -4.94 -3.30 0.89
N CYS A 95 -5.41 -3.96 1.94
CA CYS A 95 -4.79 -3.96 3.27
C CYS A 95 -3.63 -4.99 3.30
N ILE A 96 -3.42 -5.60 4.46
CA ILE A 96 -2.55 -6.77 4.60
C ILE A 96 -3.17 -7.94 3.81
N VAL A 97 -2.39 -8.55 2.91
CA VAL A 97 -2.87 -9.61 2.02
C VAL A 97 -2.33 -10.96 2.48
N PHE A 98 -3.24 -11.81 2.95
CA PHE A 98 -2.96 -13.18 3.38
C PHE A 98 -3.50 -14.21 2.39
N GLY A 99 -2.91 -15.39 2.40
CA GLY A 99 -3.37 -16.54 1.61
C GLY A 99 -2.22 -17.44 1.16
N PRO A 100 -2.54 -18.53 0.44
CA PRO A 100 -1.55 -19.42 -0.15
C PRO A 100 -0.55 -18.64 -1.03
N GLN A 101 0.74 -18.89 -0.84
CA GLN A 101 1.78 -18.26 -1.64
C GLN A 101 2.09 -19.13 -2.86
N LEU A 102 2.02 -18.54 -4.06
CA LEU A 102 2.42 -19.21 -5.30
C LEU A 102 3.93 -19.17 -5.52
N GLN A 103 4.61 -18.22 -4.87
CA GLN A 103 6.07 -18.08 -4.90
C GLN A 103 6.72 -18.77 -3.68
N PRO A 104 7.99 -19.19 -3.76
CA PRO A 104 8.70 -19.80 -2.63
C PRO A 104 9.13 -18.77 -1.55
N ILE A 105 8.92 -17.48 -1.80
CA ILE A 105 9.32 -16.37 -0.93
C ILE A 105 8.08 -15.81 -0.23
N VAL A 106 8.18 -15.61 1.08
CA VAL A 106 7.10 -15.03 1.88
C VAL A 106 6.97 -13.54 1.54
N ASN A 107 5.73 -13.07 1.30
CA ASN A 107 5.49 -11.64 1.11
C ASN A 107 5.50 -10.88 2.46
N ALA A 108 5.72 -9.56 2.42
CA ALA A 108 5.80 -8.74 3.63
C ALA A 108 4.57 -8.86 4.56
N SER A 109 3.37 -8.99 3.97
CA SER A 109 2.14 -9.23 4.73
C SER A 109 2.21 -10.52 5.54
N SER A 110 2.57 -11.64 4.91
CA SER A 110 2.66 -12.94 5.58
C SER A 110 3.86 -13.01 6.53
N GLU A 111 4.94 -12.28 6.28
CA GLU A 111 6.05 -12.15 7.24
C GLU A 111 5.57 -11.51 8.55
N LEU A 112 4.75 -10.47 8.48
CA LEU A 112 4.13 -9.87 9.68
C LEU A 112 3.29 -10.89 10.45
N LEU A 113 2.50 -11.72 9.75
CA LEU A 113 1.71 -12.77 10.40
C LEU A 113 2.61 -13.83 11.07
N ILE A 114 3.65 -14.29 10.38
CA ILE A 114 4.61 -15.25 10.93
C ILE A 114 5.29 -14.66 12.17
N TYR A 115 5.68 -13.38 12.12
CA TYR A 115 6.28 -12.67 13.24
C TYR A 115 5.33 -12.67 14.45
N VAL A 116 4.07 -12.25 14.26
CA VAL A 116 3.06 -12.21 15.33
C VAL A 116 2.82 -13.60 15.94
N ILE A 117 2.69 -14.64 15.11
CA ILE A 117 2.46 -16.01 15.58
C ILE A 117 3.67 -16.51 16.40
N LYS A 118 4.90 -16.30 15.90
CA LYS A 118 6.11 -16.78 16.57
C LYS A 118 6.39 -16.03 17.87
N ASP A 119 6.17 -14.72 17.90
CA ASP A 119 6.35 -13.93 19.11
C ASP A 119 5.25 -14.22 20.14
N CYS A 120 4.00 -14.48 19.71
CA CYS A 120 2.95 -14.94 20.61
C CYS A 120 3.32 -16.28 21.28
N HIS A 121 3.89 -17.22 20.53
CA HIS A 121 4.40 -18.47 21.09
C HIS A 121 5.55 -18.26 22.08
N ARG A 122 6.49 -17.33 21.80
CA ARG A 122 7.57 -17.00 22.73
C ARG A 122 7.05 -16.38 24.03
N VAL A 123 6.06 -15.50 23.94
CA VAL A 123 5.39 -14.91 25.11
C VAL A 123 4.63 -15.98 25.89
N GLN A 124 3.92 -16.90 25.23
CA GLN A 124 3.24 -18.01 25.91
C GLN A 124 4.22 -18.94 26.65
N ILE A 125 5.35 -19.30 26.04
CA ILE A 125 6.40 -20.11 26.69
C ILE A 125 7.00 -19.34 27.88
N ALA A 126 7.27 -18.04 27.73
CA ALA A 126 7.80 -17.20 28.81
C ALA A 126 6.80 -17.03 29.97
N LEU A 127 5.50 -17.09 29.70
CA LEU A 127 4.42 -17.02 30.68
C LEU A 127 3.97 -18.40 31.22
N GLY A 128 4.66 -19.49 30.84
CA GLY A 128 4.37 -20.84 31.33
C GLY A 128 3.11 -21.48 30.75
N GLY A 129 2.56 -20.94 29.67
CA GLY A 129 1.45 -21.54 28.93
C GLY A 129 1.92 -22.81 28.20
N ARG A 130 1.24 -23.94 28.42
CA ARG A 130 1.56 -25.18 27.70
C ARG A 130 1.26 -25.02 26.21
N PRO A 131 2.11 -25.55 25.30
CA PRO A 131 1.79 -25.61 23.88
C PRO A 131 0.55 -26.49 23.69
N VAL A 132 -0.46 -25.95 22.99
CA VAL A 132 -1.59 -26.73 22.49
C VAL A 132 -1.12 -27.49 21.27
N GLY A 133 -0.98 -28.81 21.43
CA GLY A 133 -0.77 -29.77 20.34
C GLY A 133 -2.09 -30.17 19.68
#